data_AF-A0A841VMP4-F1
#
_entry.id   AF-A0A841VMP4-F1
#
_cell.length_a   1.000
_cell.length_b   1.000
_cell.length_c   1.000
_cell.angle_alpha   90.00
_cell.angle_beta   90.00
_cell.angle_gamma   90.00
#
_symmetry.space_group_name_H-M   'P 1'
#
loop_
_entity.id
_entity.type
_entity.pdbx_description
1 polymer ?
#
loop_
_entity_poly.entity_id
_entity_poly.type
_entity_poly.pdbx_seq_one_letter_code
_entity_poly.pdbx_strand_id
1 'polypeptide(L)'
;MSYTAYLRSIKSELQRTDKTQKSLRVKTIIEQFGYQRRSQSFIDNFNTALGELGLCANPCLDLYIPLDTKIAISIKGVEPINKVAESESISGKLQEAISVKHDFFYYLFDFGSEQEYERFQACLDSHQPVGIFLIPQVEDFFSD
;
A
#
# COMPACT_ATOMS: atom_id res chain seq x y z
N MET A 1 0.77 3.10 -20.43
CA MET A 1 -0.32 2.16 -20.09
C MET A 1 -1.63 2.93 -20.02
N SER A 2 -2.78 2.37 -20.40
CA SER A 2 -4.08 3.04 -20.23
C SER A 2 -4.54 2.97 -18.77
N TYR A 3 -5.06 4.07 -18.20
CA TYR A 3 -5.63 4.14 -16.85
C TYR A 3 -6.64 3.01 -16.61
N THR A 4 -7.53 2.80 -17.58
CA THR A 4 -8.62 1.82 -17.46
C THR A 4 -8.09 0.39 -17.43
N ALA A 5 -7.05 0.06 -18.19
CA ALA A 5 -6.44 -1.27 -18.20
C ALA A 5 -5.75 -1.58 -16.86
N TYR A 6 -4.98 -0.62 -16.34
CA TYR A 6 -4.28 -0.76 -15.07
C TYR A 6 -5.26 -0.91 -13.90
N LEU A 7 -6.24 -0.01 -13.80
CA LEU A 7 -7.22 -0.03 -12.72
C LEU A 7 -8.15 -1.26 -12.80
N ARG A 8 -8.48 -1.76 -14.00
CA ARG A 8 -9.17 -3.07 -14.15
C ARG A 8 -8.35 -4.23 -13.63
N SER A 9 -7.03 -4.21 -13.85
CA SER A 9 -6.14 -5.23 -13.28
C SER A 9 -6.17 -5.20 -11.75
N ILE A 10 -6.12 -4.00 -11.14
CA ILE A 10 -6.28 -3.85 -9.69
C ILE A 10 -7.63 -4.38 -9.22
N LYS A 11 -8.73 -3.99 -9.86
CA LYS A 11 -10.07 -4.48 -9.51
C LYS A 11 -10.16 -6.01 -9.56
N SER A 12 -9.64 -6.60 -10.64
CA SER A 12 -9.64 -8.06 -10.82
C SER A 12 -8.79 -8.77 -9.77
N GLU A 13 -7.66 -8.18 -9.39
CA GLU A 13 -6.80 -8.69 -8.31
C GLU A 13 -7.53 -8.69 -6.97
N LEU A 14 -8.17 -7.57 -6.60
CA LEU A 14 -8.95 -7.46 -5.37
C LEU A 14 -10.07 -8.50 -5.31
N GLN A 15 -10.81 -8.66 -6.41
CA GLN A 15 -11.88 -9.67 -6.51
C GLN A 15 -11.37 -11.11 -6.41
N ARG A 16 -10.16 -11.40 -6.92
CA ARG A 16 -9.59 -12.76 -6.93
C ARG A 16 -8.93 -13.14 -5.61
N THR A 17 -8.37 -12.18 -4.88
CA THR A 17 -7.48 -12.43 -3.73
C THR A 17 -8.16 -12.26 -2.37
N ASP A 18 -9.48 -12.03 -2.34
CA ASP A 18 -10.26 -11.67 -1.13
C ASP A 18 -9.67 -10.46 -0.37
N LYS A 19 -8.79 -9.69 -1.04
CA LYS A 19 -8.22 -8.45 -0.50
C LYS A 19 -9.23 -7.33 -0.69
N THR A 20 -9.48 -6.60 0.39
CA THR A 20 -10.41 -5.47 0.41
C THR A 20 -9.81 -4.20 -0.19
N GLN A 21 -8.48 -4.09 -0.18
CA GLN A 21 -7.75 -2.93 -0.69
C GLN A 21 -6.37 -3.27 -1.23
N LYS A 22 -5.87 -2.43 -2.15
CA LYS A 22 -4.49 -2.43 -2.64
C LYS A 22 -3.86 -1.08 -2.33
N SER A 23 -2.78 -1.09 -1.55
CA SER A 23 -2.05 0.11 -1.17
C SER A 23 -0.91 0.36 -2.17
N LEU A 24 -0.83 1.58 -2.71
CA LEU A 24 0.20 2.00 -3.65
C LEU A 24 0.75 3.37 -3.24
N ARG A 25 2.07 3.55 -3.31
CA ARG A 25 2.69 4.88 -3.12
C ARG A 25 2.31 5.82 -4.28
N VAL A 26 2.07 7.09 -3.97
CA VAL A 26 1.75 8.13 -4.96
C VAL A 26 2.83 8.21 -6.04
N LYS A 27 4.11 8.15 -5.66
CA LYS A 27 5.23 8.11 -6.59
C LYS A 27 5.10 6.96 -7.60
N THR A 28 4.84 5.75 -7.11
CA THR A 28 4.66 4.55 -7.94
C THR A 28 3.49 4.70 -8.91
N ILE A 29 2.37 5.29 -8.47
CA ILE A 29 1.22 5.55 -9.34
C ILE A 29 1.60 6.48 -10.49
N ILE A 30 2.29 7.58 -10.19
CA ILE A 30 2.71 8.58 -11.19
C ILE A 30 3.69 7.95 -12.20
N GLU A 31 4.68 7.21 -11.70
CA GLU A 31 5.70 6.54 -12.52
C GLU A 31 5.11 5.44 -13.42
N GLN A 32 4.11 4.70 -12.94
CA GLN A 32 3.41 3.66 -13.74
C GLN A 32 2.75 4.21 -15.02
N PHE A 33 2.34 5.48 -14.99
CA PHE A 33 1.76 6.14 -16.15
C PHE A 33 2.77 6.96 -16.96
N GLY A 34 4.07 6.88 -16.62
CA GLY A 34 5.14 7.57 -17.33
C GLY A 34 5.22 9.07 -17.05
N TYR A 35 4.57 9.55 -16.00
CA TYR A 35 4.65 10.94 -15.59
C TYR A 35 5.85 11.13 -14.67
N GLN A 36 6.58 12.25 -14.83
CA GLN A 36 7.64 12.65 -13.91
C GLN A 36 7.16 13.68 -12.88
N ARG A 37 6.02 14.34 -13.16
CA ARG A 37 5.43 15.39 -12.35
C ARG A 37 3.92 15.22 -12.32
N ARG A 38 3.33 15.66 -11.22
CA ARG A 38 1.87 15.72 -11.07
C ARG A 38 1.31 16.85 -11.92
N SER A 39 0.18 16.60 -12.56
CA SER A 39 -0.65 17.64 -13.16
C SER A 39 -2.09 17.45 -12.70
N GLN A 40 -2.85 18.54 -12.64
CA GLN A 40 -4.28 18.46 -12.33
C GLN A 40 -4.99 17.53 -13.32
N SER A 41 -4.65 17.60 -14.61
CA SER A 41 -5.20 16.72 -15.64
C SER A 41 -4.91 15.24 -15.39
N PHE A 42 -3.72 14.88 -14.90
CA PHE A 42 -3.39 13.50 -14.53
C PHE A 42 -4.28 13.02 -13.37
N ILE A 43 -4.37 13.84 -12.32
CA ILE A 43 -5.15 13.56 -11.12
C ILE A 43 -6.63 13.39 -11.47
N ASP A 44 -7.20 14.31 -12.24
CA ASP A 44 -8.60 14.28 -12.64
C ASP A 44 -8.91 13.03 -13.48
N ASN A 45 -8.06 12.71 -14.45
CA ASN A 45 -8.23 11.52 -15.28
C ASN A 45 -8.12 10.23 -14.46
N PHE A 46 -7.17 10.17 -13.52
CA PHE A 46 -6.99 9.01 -12.65
C PHE A 46 -8.20 8.82 -11.71
N ASN A 47 -8.63 9.87 -11.02
CA ASN A 47 -9.78 9.84 -10.11
C ASN A 47 -11.09 9.56 -10.85
N THR A 48 -11.25 10.09 -12.08
CA THR A 48 -12.40 9.79 -12.95
C THR A 48 -12.40 8.32 -13.33
N ALA A 49 -11.27 7.77 -13.79
CA ALA A 49 -11.17 6.36 -14.17
C ALA A 49 -11.39 5.41 -12.98
N LEU A 50 -10.96 5.78 -11.77
CA LEU A 50 -11.32 5.06 -10.54
C LEU A 50 -12.84 5.03 -10.36
N GLY A 51 -13.47 6.20 -10.45
CA GLY A 51 -14.92 6.35 -10.32
C GLY A 51 -15.71 5.50 -11.31
N GLU A 52 -15.36 5.57 -12.59
CA GLU A 52 -15.99 4.80 -13.68
C GLU A 52 -15.90 3.29 -13.49
N LEU A 53 -14.81 2.81 -12.89
CA LEU A 53 -14.61 1.38 -12.62
C LEU A 53 -15.22 0.91 -11.30
N GLY A 54 -15.87 1.80 -10.54
CA GLY A 54 -16.44 1.49 -9.23
C GLY A 54 -15.35 1.27 -8.17
N LEU A 55 -14.20 1.91 -8.32
CA LEU A 55 -13.11 1.94 -7.35
C LEU A 55 -13.11 3.27 -6.59
N CYS A 56 -12.58 3.26 -5.38
CA CYS A 56 -12.29 4.46 -4.61
C CYS A 56 -10.85 4.42 -4.08
N ALA A 57 -10.32 5.59 -3.75
CA ALA A 57 -8.99 5.78 -3.21
C ALA A 57 -9.09 6.53 -1.88
N ASN A 58 -8.38 6.05 -0.86
CA ASN A 58 -8.25 6.74 0.43
C ASN A 58 -6.77 6.80 0.86
N PRO A 59 -6.18 7.99 1.04
CA PRO A 59 -6.71 9.30 0.64
C PRO A 59 -6.93 9.41 -0.88
N CYS A 60 -7.77 10.35 -1.31
CA CYS A 60 -7.92 10.65 -2.73
C CYS A 60 -6.59 11.19 -3.27
N LEU A 61 -6.26 10.85 -4.52
CA LEU A 61 -5.07 11.41 -5.15
C LEU A 61 -5.31 12.91 -5.43
N ASP A 62 -4.39 13.76 -4.97
CA ASP A 62 -4.45 15.21 -5.22
C ASP A 62 -3.06 15.82 -5.51
N LEU A 63 -3.04 17.14 -5.74
CA LEU A 63 -1.82 17.89 -6.04
C LEU A 63 -0.89 18.08 -4.84
N TYR A 64 -1.40 17.95 -3.62
CA TYR A 64 -0.71 18.36 -2.39
C TYR A 64 -0.25 17.17 -1.55
N ILE A 65 -0.74 15.97 -1.82
CA ILE A 65 -0.39 14.74 -1.12
C ILE A 65 1.11 14.45 -1.26
N PRO A 66 1.86 14.10 -0.21
CA PRO A 66 3.27 13.75 -0.37
C PRO A 66 3.46 12.56 -1.33
N LEU A 67 4.57 12.54 -2.07
CA LEU A 67 4.87 11.46 -3.04
C LEU A 67 5.07 10.09 -2.36
N ASP A 68 5.50 10.11 -1.10
CA ASP A 68 5.73 8.91 -0.30
C ASP A 68 4.45 8.41 0.39
N THR A 69 3.34 9.16 0.29
CA THR A 69 2.07 8.74 0.85
C THR A 69 1.54 7.53 0.11
N LYS A 70 1.02 6.57 0.87
CA LYS A 70 0.31 5.41 0.33
C LYS A 70 -1.17 5.74 0.16
N ILE A 71 -1.71 5.40 -1.01
CA ILE A 71 -3.13 5.47 -1.32
C ILE A 71 -3.68 4.04 -1.33
N ALA A 72 -4.71 3.79 -0.53
CA ALA A 72 -5.45 2.55 -0.56
C ALA A 72 -6.54 2.62 -1.63
N ILE A 73 -6.46 1.75 -2.64
CA ILE A 73 -7.50 1.58 -3.66
C ILE A 73 -8.38 0.40 -3.28
N SER A 74 -9.68 0.61 -3.19
CA SER A 74 -10.68 -0.42 -2.86
C SER A 74 -11.88 -0.37 -3.80
N ILE A 75 -12.73 -1.40 -3.74
CA ILE A 75 -13.98 -1.46 -4.50
C ILE A 75 -15.06 -0.68 -3.73
N LYS A 76 -15.74 0.26 -4.39
CA LYS A 76 -16.82 1.04 -3.76
C LYS A 76 -17.91 0.13 -3.20
N GLY A 77 -18.36 0.40 -1.99
CA GLY A 77 -19.41 -0.37 -1.32
C GLY A 77 -18.96 -1.71 -0.76
N VAL A 78 -17.68 -2.08 -0.92
CA VAL A 78 -17.06 -3.17 -0.18
C VAL A 78 -16.36 -2.54 1.02
N GLU A 79 -17.07 -2.51 2.15
CA GLU A 79 -16.46 -2.20 3.44
C GLU A 79 -15.25 -3.14 3.61
N PRO A 80 -14.06 -2.64 3.98
CA PRO A 80 -13.02 -3.52 4.45
C PRO A 80 -13.62 -4.25 5.65
N ILE A 81 -13.95 -5.53 5.48
CA ILE A 81 -14.28 -6.35 6.62
C ILE A 81 -13.00 -6.30 7.45
N ASN A 82 -13.03 -5.54 8.54
CA ASN A 82 -12.14 -5.70 9.67
C ASN A 82 -12.46 -7.10 10.20
N LYS A 83 -12.07 -8.14 9.45
CA LYS A 83 -11.75 -9.43 10.02
C LYS A 83 -10.49 -9.12 10.81
N VAL A 84 -10.68 -8.55 12.00
CA VAL A 84 -9.90 -8.97 13.16
C VAL A 84 -9.99 -10.48 13.05
N ALA A 85 -8.94 -11.09 12.51
CA ALA A 85 -8.90 -12.52 12.37
C ALA A 85 -9.31 -13.04 13.74
N GLU A 86 -10.40 -13.81 13.81
CA GLU A 86 -10.71 -14.52 15.04
C GLU A 86 -9.40 -15.16 15.46
N SER A 87 -8.93 -14.78 16.65
CA SER A 87 -7.69 -15.24 17.24
C SER A 87 -7.85 -16.72 17.58
N GLU A 88 -8.00 -17.57 16.55
CA GLU A 88 -7.68 -18.97 16.65
C GLU A 88 -6.24 -19.03 17.16
N SER A 89 -6.06 -19.65 18.32
CA SER A 89 -4.79 -19.63 19.03
C SER A 89 -3.65 -19.97 18.06
N ILE A 90 -2.75 -19.01 17.85
CA ILE A 90 -1.56 -19.11 16.99
C ILE A 90 -0.68 -20.32 17.39
N SER A 91 -0.91 -20.87 18.58
CA SER A 91 -0.31 -22.10 19.12
C SER A 91 -0.34 -23.31 18.17
N GLY A 92 -1.38 -23.48 17.32
CA GLY A 92 -1.53 -24.67 16.49
C GLY A 92 -0.73 -24.69 15.18
N LYS A 93 -0.37 -23.51 14.63
CA LYS A 93 0.32 -23.39 13.33
C LYS A 93 1.80 -23.01 13.43
N LEU A 94 2.32 -22.86 14.66
CA LEU A 94 3.71 -22.49 14.95
C LEU A 94 4.75 -23.60 14.70
N GLN A 95 4.34 -24.80 14.28
CA GLN A 95 5.25 -25.95 14.16
C GLN A 95 5.84 -26.18 12.77
N GLU A 96 5.33 -25.54 11.72
CA GLU A 96 5.98 -25.59 10.40
C GLU A 96 6.80 -24.32 10.19
N ALA A 97 8.12 -24.46 10.20
CA ALA A 97 9.03 -23.40 9.80
C ALA A 97 8.81 -23.07 8.33
N ILE A 98 8.05 -22.01 8.07
CA ILE A 98 7.86 -21.47 6.73
C ILE A 98 9.22 -20.91 6.29
N SER A 99 9.81 -21.50 5.26
CA SER A 99 11.02 -20.96 4.65
C SER A 99 10.66 -19.71 3.87
N VAL A 100 10.94 -18.54 4.43
CA VAL A 100 10.70 -17.25 3.79
C VAL A 100 12.04 -16.69 3.32
N LYS A 101 12.08 -16.22 2.07
CA LYS A 101 13.31 -15.68 1.44
C LYS A 101 13.78 -14.37 2.08
N HIS A 102 12.84 -13.55 2.57
CA HIS A 102 13.11 -12.25 3.15
C HIS A 102 12.48 -12.16 4.54
N ASP A 103 12.96 -11.24 5.38
CA ASP A 103 12.46 -11.08 6.73
C ASP A 103 11.10 -10.37 6.80
N PHE A 104 10.58 -10.20 8.01
CA PHE A 104 9.30 -9.51 8.24
C PHE A 104 9.28 -8.08 7.67
N PHE A 105 10.39 -7.34 7.74
CA PHE A 105 10.45 -5.95 7.31
C PHE A 105 10.30 -5.81 5.79
N TYR A 106 10.84 -6.76 5.03
CA TYR A 106 10.66 -6.81 3.57
C TYR A 106 9.19 -6.75 3.17
N TYR A 107 8.32 -7.42 3.92
CA TYR A 107 6.88 -7.46 3.64
C TYR A 107 6.10 -6.35 4.32
N LEU A 108 6.65 -5.75 5.37
CA LEU A 108 6.02 -4.63 6.08
C LEU A 108 6.15 -3.31 5.30
N PHE A 109 7.30 -3.11 4.66
CA PHE A 109 7.61 -1.90 3.90
C PHE A 109 7.53 -2.15 2.39
N ASP A 110 7.20 -1.09 1.66
CA ASP A 110 7.11 -1.15 0.20
C ASP A 110 8.42 -0.63 -0.40
N PHE A 111 9.45 -1.47 -0.47
CA PHE A 111 10.74 -1.09 -1.03
C PHE A 111 10.62 -0.91 -2.55
N GLY A 112 11.10 0.21 -3.09
CA GLY A 112 11.06 0.49 -4.53
C GLY A 112 12.04 -0.34 -5.35
N SER A 113 12.97 -1.05 -4.70
CA SER A 113 13.90 -2.00 -5.32
C SER A 113 14.55 -2.91 -4.27
N GLU A 114 15.10 -4.05 -4.69
CA GLU A 114 15.90 -4.95 -3.83
C GLU A 114 17.08 -4.22 -3.19
N GLN A 115 17.72 -3.31 -3.91
CA GLN A 115 18.84 -2.48 -3.40
C GLN A 115 18.41 -1.52 -2.29
N GLU A 116 17.16 -1.07 -2.30
CA GLU A 116 16.60 -0.24 -1.23
C GLU A 116 16.41 -1.05 0.06
N TYR A 117 15.98 -2.31 -0.07
CA TYR A 117 15.89 -3.25 1.04
C TYR A 117 17.27 -3.62 1.58
N GLU A 118 18.25 -3.92 0.72
CA GLU A 118 19.62 -4.23 1.16
C GLU A 118 20.24 -3.07 1.96
N ARG A 119 20.00 -1.82 1.54
CA ARG A 119 20.42 -0.64 2.31
C ARG A 119 19.72 -0.55 3.65
N PHE A 120 18.42 -0.81 3.70
CA PHE A 120 17.67 -0.86 4.96
C PHE A 120 18.22 -1.93 5.91
N GLN A 121 18.50 -3.13 5.40
CA GLN A 121 19.08 -4.23 6.18
C GLN A 121 20.47 -3.87 6.70
N ALA A 122 21.33 -3.29 5.85
CA ALA A 122 22.64 -2.82 6.24
C ALA A 122 22.59 -1.74 7.34
N CYS A 123 21.57 -0.89 7.35
CA CYS A 123 21.35 0.08 8.41
C CYS A 123 20.97 -0.60 9.74
N LEU A 124 20.07 -1.60 9.70
CA LEU A 124 19.71 -2.38 10.90
C LEU A 124 20.89 -3.15 11.49
N ASP A 125 21.73 -3.73 10.62
CA ASP A 125 22.90 -4.50 11.02
C ASP A 125 24.06 -3.60 11.48
N SER A 126 24.01 -2.31 11.18
CA SER A 126 24.98 -1.34 11.67
C SER A 126 24.73 -1.05 13.15
N HIS A 127 25.79 -0.83 13.93
CA HIS A 127 25.69 -0.42 15.35
C HIS A 127 25.15 1.02 15.51
N GLN A 128 24.48 1.57 14.50
CA GLN A 128 23.86 2.89 14.56
C GLN A 128 22.39 2.74 14.96
N PRO A 129 21.89 3.56 15.89
CA PRO A 129 20.48 3.50 16.29
C PRO A 129 19.60 3.93 15.11
N VAL A 130 18.85 2.97 14.56
CA VAL A 130 17.80 3.24 13.57
C VAL A 130 16.47 3.39 14.29
N GLY A 131 15.86 4.58 14.21
CA GLY A 131 14.51 4.83 14.72
C GLY A 131 13.45 4.43 13.69
N ILE A 132 12.68 3.38 13.96
CA ILE A 132 11.49 3.04 13.17
C ILE A 132 10.28 3.68 13.83
N PHE A 133 9.63 4.60 13.12
CA PHE A 133 8.40 5.23 13.58
C PHE A 133 7.22 4.64 12.81
N LEU A 134 6.31 3.99 13.54
CA LEU A 134 5.01 3.59 13.03
C LEU A 134 4.03 4.71 13.36
N ILE A 135 3.64 5.49 12.35
CA ILE A 135 2.66 6.56 12.50
C ILE A 135 1.31 6.03 12.01
N PRO A 136 0.37 5.71 12.91
CA PRO A 136 -0.97 5.31 12.51
C PRO A 136 -1.64 6.47 11.75
N GLN A 137 -2.29 6.16 10.62
CA GLN A 137 -2.92 7.18 9.78
C GLN A 137 -4.32 7.58 10.25
N VAL A 138 -4.89 6.90 11.26
CA VAL A 138 -6.21 7.24 11.79
C VAL A 138 -6.25 7.08 13.31
N GLU A 139 -6.91 8.08 13.91
CA GLU A 139 -7.28 8.32 15.32
C GLU A 139 -6.28 9.04 16.23
N ASP A 140 -6.78 10.18 16.73
CA ASP A 140 -6.30 11.01 17.83
C ASP A 140 -5.67 10.19 18.95
N PHE A 141 -4.35 9.99 18.90
CA PHE A 141 -3.61 9.37 20.01
C PHE A 141 -3.23 10.40 21.10
N PHE A 142 -3.44 11.70 20.83
CA PHE A 142 -3.08 12.82 21.70
C PHE A 142 -4.30 13.60 22.22
N SER A 143 -5.47 12.98 22.30
CA SER A 143 -6.58 13.56 23.08
C SER A 143 -6.37 13.23 24.56
N ASP A 144 -6.05 14.27 25.33
CA ASP A 144 -6.00 14.28 26.81
C ASP A 144 -7.33 13.84 27.45
#